data_AF-A0A1D9H1H1-F1
#
_entry.id   AF-A0A1D9H1H1-F1
#
_cell.length_a   1.000
_cell.length_b   1.000
_cell.length_c   1.000
_cell.angle_alpha   90.00
_cell.angle_beta   90.00
_cell.angle_gamma   90.00
#
_symmetry.space_group_name_H-M   'P 1'
#
loop_
_entity.id
_entity.type
_entity.pdbx_description
1 polymer ?
#
loop_
_entity_poly.entity_id
_entity_poly.type
_entity_poly.pdbx_seq_one_letter_code
_entity_poly.pdbx_strand_id
1 'polypeptide(L)' 'MEPDDVIREFERLALDEAEELPVDDAIARLAMLLTDPAIQGRERTLLIEVGATLYRYGMQGE' A
#
# COMPACT_ATOMS: atom_id res chain seq x y z
N MET A 1 17.85 3.31 -1.44
CA MET A 1 17.11 3.36 -0.16
C MET A 1 17.15 1.95 0.38
N GLU A 2 17.64 1.78 1.61
CA GLU A 2 17.72 0.45 2.22
C GLU A 2 16.33 0.04 2.75
N PRO A 3 16.05 -1.26 2.95
CA PRO A 3 14.75 -1.71 3.47
C PRO A 3 14.35 -1.03 4.79
N ASP A 4 15.30 -0.81 5.69
CA ASP A 4 15.05 -0.14 6.98
C ASP A 4 14.64 1.33 6.82
N ASP A 5 15.17 2.01 5.80
CA ASP A 5 14.78 3.39 5.50
C ASP A 5 13.31 3.44 5.02
N VAL A 6 12.90 2.46 4.20
CA VAL A 6 11.51 2.35 3.71
C VAL A 6 10.55 2.09 4.86
N ILE A 7 10.91 1.18 5.79
CA ILE A 7 10.09 0.87 6.96
C ILE A 7 9.89 2.10 7.84
N ARG A 8 10.95 2.88 8.09
CA ARG A 8 10.85 4.12 8.87
C ARG A 8 9.92 5.14 8.23
N GLU A 9 9.92 5.25 6.90
CA GLU A 9 8.97 6.12 6.21
C GLU A 9 7.53 5.62 6.36
N PHE A 10 7.28 4.30 6.30
CA PHE A 10 5.96 3.73 6.58
C PHE A 10 5.49 4.05 8.00
N GLU A 11 6.36 3.86 9.00
CA GLU A 11 6.05 4.19 10.40
C GLU A 11 5.75 5.68 10.58
N ARG A 12 6.57 6.55 9.96
CA ARG A 12 6.38 8.00 10.02
C ARG A 12 5.01 8.40 9.45
N LEU A 13 4.64 7.90 8.27
CA LEU A 13 3.36 8.20 7.63
C LEU A 13 2.18 7.64 8.43
N ALA A 14 2.30 6.42 8.96
CA ALA A 14 1.23 5.79 9.73
C ALA A 14 0.94 6.50 11.06
N LEU A 15 1.92 7.21 11.62
CA LEU A 15 1.79 7.98 12.86
C LEU A 15 1.50 9.47 12.63
N ASP A 16 1.42 9.91 11.37
CA ASP A 16 1.14 11.30 11.04
C ASP A 16 -0.36 11.59 11.20
N GLU A 17 -0.74 12.18 12.34
CA GLU A 17 -2.13 12.55 12.64
C GLU A 17 -2.69 13.64 11.72
N ALA A 18 -1.84 14.34 10.95
CA ALA A 18 -2.28 15.33 9.97
C ALA A 18 -2.62 14.71 8.61
N GLU A 19 -2.18 13.48 8.34
CA GLU A 19 -2.43 12.77 7.09
C GLU A 19 -3.48 11.67 7.31
N GLU A 20 -4.70 11.89 6.79
CA GLU A 20 -5.67 10.82 6.70
C GLU A 20 -5.21 9.81 5.64
N LEU A 21 -5.09 8.54 6.03
CA LEU A 21 -4.77 7.42 5.14
C LEU A 21 -5.93 6.43 5.06
N PRO A 22 -7.04 6.76 4.36
CA PRO A 22 -8.15 5.82 4.19
C PRO A 22 -7.71 4.57 3.43
N VAL A 23 -8.08 3.40 3.96
CA VAL A 23 -7.73 2.10 3.38
C VAL A 23 -8.26 1.97 1.94
N ASP A 24 -9.48 2.44 1.68
CA ASP A 24 -10.09 2.42 0.35
C ASP A 24 -9.32 3.28 -0.67
N ASP A 25 -8.89 4.47 -0.25
CA ASP A 25 -8.10 5.37 -1.10
C ASP A 25 -6.72 4.77 -1.40
N ALA A 26 -6.09 4.14 -0.41
CA ALA A 26 -4.82 3.44 -0.59
C ALA A 26 -4.96 2.28 -1.59
N ILE A 27 -6.03 1.48 -1.49
CA ILE A 27 -6.33 0.39 -2.41
C ILE A 27 -6.58 0.92 -3.83
N ALA A 28 -7.35 2.00 -3.98
CA ALA A 28 -7.64 2.59 -5.28
C ALA A 28 -6.37 3.12 -5.97
N ARG A 29 -5.49 3.80 -5.23
CA ARG A 29 -4.20 4.28 -5.75
C ARG A 29 -3.27 3.13 -6.14
N LEU A 30 -3.20 2.08 -5.33
CA LEU A 30 -2.41 0.89 -5.64
C LEU A 30 -2.93 0.16 -6.89
N ALA A 31 -4.25 0.03 -7.03
CA ALA A 31 -4.88 -0.55 -8.22
C ALA A 31 -4.55 0.26 -9.47
N MET A 32 -4.59 1.60 -9.38
CA MET A 32 -4.18 2.49 -10.48
C MET A 32 -2.71 2.29 -10.86
N LEU A 33 -1.82 2.23 -9.88
CA LEU A 33 -0.38 1.96 -10.11
C LEU A 33 -0.19 0.63 -10.86
N LEU A 34 -0.92 -0.42 -10.47
CA LEU A 34 -0.85 -1.74 -11.11
C LEU A 34 -1.42 -1.79 -12.55
N THR A 35 -2.05 -0.72 -13.03
CA THR A 35 -2.41 -0.60 -14.45
C THR A 35 -1.21 -0.26 -15.33
N ASP A 36 -0.11 0.23 -14.75
CA ASP A 36 1.12 0.52 -15.48
C ASP A 36 1.74 -0.77 -16.04
N PRO A 37 1.87 -0.90 -17.37
CA PRO A 37 2.45 -2.09 -17.98
C PRO A 37 3.93 -2.28 -17.67
N ALA A 38 4.64 -1.28 -17.13
CA ALA A 38 6.02 -1.43 -16.68
C ALA A 38 6.13 -2.28 -15.39
N ILE A 39 5.05 -2.37 -14.60
CA ILE A 39 5.03 -3.13 -13.34
C ILE A 39 4.60 -4.57 -13.62
N GLN A 40 5.60 -5.43 -13.72
CA GLN A 40 5.43 -6.84 -14.08
C GLN A 40 6.21 -7.78 -13.16
N GLY A 41 5.99 -9.08 -13.34
CA GLY A 41 6.75 -10.13 -12.65
C GLY A 41 6.59 -10.07 -11.12
N ARG A 42 7.71 -10.24 -10.42
CA ARG A 42 7.72 -10.40 -8.95
C ARG A 42 7.19 -9.17 -8.20
N GLU A 43 7.52 -7.98 -8.67
CA GLU A 43 7.07 -6.72 -8.05
C GLU A 43 5.56 -6.59 -8.13
N ARG A 44 4.98 -6.91 -9.30
CA ARG A 44 3.53 -6.95 -9.49
C ARG A 44 2.86 -7.92 -8.51
N THR A 45 3.41 -9.13 -8.35
CA THR A 45 2.86 -10.13 -7.43
C THR A 45 2.87 -9.63 -5.98
N LEU A 46 3.98 -9.06 -5.52
CA LEU A 46 4.09 -8.53 -4.15
C LEU A 46 3.10 -7.39 -3.91
N LEU A 47 2.96 -6.47 -4.86
CA LEU A 47 2.01 -5.36 -4.76
C LEU A 47 0.55 -5.85 -4.76
N ILE A 48 0.23 -6.91 -5.53
CA ILE A 48 -1.10 -7.55 -5.47
C ILE A 48 -1.36 -8.16 -4.09
N GLU A 49 -0.39 -8.85 -3.49
CA GLU A 49 -0.52 -9.42 -2.14
C GLU A 49 -0.72 -8.35 -1.06
N VAL A 50 0.00 -7.23 -1.16
CA VAL A 50 -0.21 -6.06 -0.29
C VAL A 50 -1.62 -5.52 -0.45
N GLY A 51 -2.09 -5.30 -1.69
CA GLY A 51 -3.44 -4.82 -1.96
C GLY A 51 -4.53 -5.74 -1.41
N ALA A 52 -4.38 -7.05 -1.57
CA ALA A 52 -5.31 -8.04 -1.00
C ALA A 52 -5.31 -8.01 0.54
N THR A 53 -4.15 -7.79 1.16
CA THR A 53 -4.01 -7.68 2.62
C THR A 53 -4.71 -6.44 3.15
N LEU A 54 -4.54 -5.29 2.49
CA LEU A 54 -5.21 -4.03 2.82
C LEU A 54 -6.73 -4.16 2.65
N TYR A 55 -7.19 -4.75 1.54
CA TYR A 55 -8.62 -4.97 1.29
C TYR A 55 -9.28 -5.82 2.39
N ARG A 56 -8.60 -6.89 2.82
CA ARG A 56 -9.07 -7.70 3.95
C ARG A 56 -9.10 -6.94 5.26
N TYR A 57 -8.11 -6.09 5.53
CA TYR A 57 -8.07 -5.26 6.73
C TYR A 57 -9.22 -4.24 6.75
N GLY A 58 -9.48 -3.58 5.63
CA GLY A 58 -10.62 -2.66 5.47
C GLY A 58 -11.96 -3.34 5.80
N MET A 59 -12.19 -4.54 5.27
CA MET A 59 -13.42 -5.32 5.57
C MET A 59 -13.54 -5.78 7.04
N GLN A 60 -12.45 -5.84 7.79
CA GLN A 60 -12.47 -6.22 9.21
C GLN A 60 -12.69 -5.02 10.14
N GLY A 61 -12.58 -3.80 9.63
CA GLY A 61 -12.76 -2.55 10.37
C GLY A 61 -14.18 -1.97 10.32
N GLU A 62 -15.10 -2.60 9.58
CA GLU A 62 -16.53 -2.27 9.52
C GLU A 62 -17.37 -3.04 10.55
#